data_AF-A0A101JB16-F1
#
_entry.id   AF-A0A101JB16-F1
#
_cell.length_a   1.000
_cell.length_b   1.000
_cell.length_c   1.000
_cell.angle_alpha   90.00
_cell.angle_beta   90.00
_cell.angle_gamma   90.00
#
_symmetry.space_group_name_H-M   'P 1'
#
loop_
_entity.id
_entity.type
_entity.pdbx_description
1 polymer ?
#
loop_
_entity_poly.entity_id
_entity_poly.type
_entity_poly.pdbx_seq_one_letter_code
_entity_poly.pdbx_strand_id
1 'polypeptide(L)'
;MTTTTTRPAKQTEPAAPAAKRRELRREIGVLAVNAYERGIADIVALEKDAAKITPYPWAKNALTVSAGLIEDVGAAYVRTARQILR
;
A
#
# COMPACT_ATOMS: atom_id res chain seq x y z
N MET A 1 -29.99 -46.80 36.48
CA MET A 1 -28.91 -46.69 35.47
C MET A 1 -29.34 -45.66 34.43
N THR A 2 -28.54 -44.61 34.28
CA THR A 2 -28.69 -43.45 33.38
C THR A 2 -28.34 -43.81 31.93
N THR A 3 -28.83 -43.09 30.92
CA THR A 3 -28.03 -42.01 30.31
C THR A 3 -28.89 -41.09 29.43
N THR A 4 -28.94 -39.81 29.81
CA THR A 4 -29.45 -38.70 28.99
C THR A 4 -28.32 -38.22 28.09
N THR A 5 -28.52 -38.27 26.76
CA THR A 5 -27.57 -37.73 25.77
C THR A 5 -27.74 -36.23 25.64
N THR A 6 -26.86 -35.46 26.28
CA THR A 6 -26.79 -34.00 26.11
C THR A 6 -25.91 -33.67 24.90
N ARG A 7 -26.51 -33.16 23.83
CA ARG A 7 -25.81 -32.61 22.65
C ARG A 7 -25.08 -31.32 23.07
N PRO A 8 -23.77 -31.14 22.81
CA PRO A 8 -23.11 -29.88 23.13
C PRO A 8 -23.61 -28.78 22.19
N ALA A 9 -24.12 -27.70 22.79
CA ALA A 9 -24.42 -26.46 22.10
C ALA A 9 -23.14 -25.94 21.43
N LYS A 10 -23.26 -25.57 20.16
CA LYS A 10 -22.21 -24.93 19.38
C LYS A 10 -21.86 -23.61 20.09
N GLN A 11 -20.76 -23.62 20.85
CA GLN A 11 -20.25 -22.45 21.53
C GLN A 11 -19.72 -21.50 20.45
N THR A 12 -20.49 -20.45 20.13
CA THR A 12 -20.03 -19.37 19.27
C THR A 12 -18.97 -18.60 20.05
N GLU A 13 -17.69 -18.91 19.80
CA GLU A 13 -16.57 -18.09 20.25
C GLU A 13 -16.70 -16.65 19.74
N PRO A 14 -16.23 -15.66 20.50
CA PRO A 14 -16.57 -14.25 20.32
C PRO A 14 -16.01 -13.72 19.00
N ALA A 15 -16.84 -13.00 18.23
CA ALA A 15 -16.47 -12.36 16.96
C ALA A 15 -15.39 -11.25 17.05
N ALA A 16 -14.81 -11.00 18.23
CA ALA A 16 -13.90 -9.90 18.52
C ALA A 16 -12.47 -10.02 17.95
N PRO A 17 -11.81 -11.19 17.84
CA PRO A 17 -10.43 -11.27 17.34
C PRO A 17 -10.33 -11.06 15.82
N ALA A 18 -11.37 -11.42 15.06
CA ALA A 18 -11.38 -11.30 13.61
C ALA A 18 -11.51 -9.83 13.14
N ALA A 19 -12.35 -9.04 13.81
CA ALA A 19 -12.53 -7.62 13.52
C ALA A 19 -11.24 -6.81 13.79
N LYS A 20 -10.63 -7.00 14.97
CA LYS A 20 -9.35 -6.36 15.32
C LYS A 20 -8.22 -6.75 14.36
N ARG A 21 -8.16 -8.01 13.94
CA ARG A 21 -7.14 -8.49 12.99
C ARG A 21 -7.36 -7.92 11.57
N ARG A 22 -8.61 -7.59 11.19
CA ARG A 22 -8.95 -6.92 9.93
C ARG A 22 -8.58 -5.43 9.96
N GLU A 23 -8.82 -4.75 11.07
CA GLU A 23 -8.37 -3.36 11.30
C GLU A 23 -6.85 -3.24 11.23
N LEU A 24 -6.12 -4.10 11.95
CA LEU A 24 -4.66 -4.07 11.94
C LEU A 24 -4.07 -4.29 10.55
N ARG A 25 -4.64 -5.20 9.75
CA ARG A 25 -4.23 -5.44 8.36
C ARG A 25 -4.48 -4.23 7.47
N ARG A 26 -5.59 -3.52 7.70
CA ARG A 26 -5.94 -2.31 6.96
C ARG A 26 -4.98 -1.17 7.29
N GLU A 27 -4.65 -0.98 8.56
CA GLU A 27 -3.67 0.02 9.01
C GLU A 27 -2.27 -0.24 8.42
N ILE A 28 -1.82 -1.50 8.45
CA ILE A 28 -0.56 -1.90 7.80
C ILE A 28 -0.61 -1.61 6.30
N GLY A 29 -1.73 -1.89 5.64
CA GLY A 29 -1.94 -1.57 4.22
C GLY A 29 -1.84 -0.07 3.94
N VAL A 30 -2.46 0.77 4.77
CA VAL A 30 -2.37 2.23 4.64
C VAL A 30 -0.94 2.72 4.86
N LEU A 31 -0.23 2.18 5.86
CA LEU A 31 1.17 2.53 6.10
C LEU A 31 2.06 2.16 4.91
N ALA A 32 1.86 0.98 4.32
CA ALA A 32 2.60 0.53 3.15
C ALA A 32 2.37 1.43 1.93
N VAL A 33 1.12 1.83 1.68
CA VAL A 33 0.79 2.76 0.59
C VAL A 33 1.42 4.14 0.80
N ASN A 34 1.43 4.64 2.04
CA ASN A 34 2.07 5.92 2.36
C ASN A 34 3.61 5.86 2.22
N ALA A 35 4.23 4.74 2.62
CA ALA A 35 5.67 4.54 2.44
C ALA A 35 6.03 4.46 0.95
N TYR A 36 5.22 3.77 0.15
CA TYR A 36 5.37 3.69 -1.30
C TYR A 36 5.24 5.08 -1.96
N GLU A 37 4.23 5.87 -1.60
CA GLU A 37 4.04 7.23 -2.11
C GLU A 37 5.26 8.12 -1.82
N ARG A 38 5.81 8.04 -0.60
CA ARG A 38 7.06 8.75 -0.25
C ARG A 38 8.25 8.29 -1.07
N GLY A 39 8.42 6.97 -1.24
CA GLY A 39 9.52 6.43 -2.04
C GLY A 39 9.47 6.87 -3.50
N ILE A 40 8.27 6.99 -4.08
CA ILE A 40 8.10 7.54 -5.43
C ILE A 40 8.51 9.01 -5.48
N ALA A 41 8.08 9.81 -4.50
CA ALA A 41 8.47 11.23 -4.43
C ALA A 41 10.00 11.39 -4.35
N ASP A 42 10.67 10.54 -3.57
CA ASP A 42 12.13 10.56 -3.43
C ASP A 42 12.84 10.19 -4.74
N ILE A 43 12.38 9.15 -5.44
CA ILE A 43 12.94 8.75 -6.74
C ILE A 43 12.76 9.86 -7.79
N VAL A 44 11.56 10.43 -7.87
CA VAL A 44 11.24 11.52 -8.80
C VAL A 44 12.10 12.76 -8.51
N ALA A 45 12.31 13.08 -7.22
CA ALA A 45 13.21 14.16 -6.83
C ALA A 45 14.66 13.89 -7.28
N LEU A 46 15.15 12.67 -7.06
CA LEU A 46 16.48 12.26 -7.48
C LEU A 46 16.67 12.34 -9.00
N GLU A 47 15.69 11.88 -9.78
CA GLU A 47 15.76 11.96 -11.24
C GLU A 47 15.71 13.41 -11.75
N LYS A 48 14.84 14.24 -11.16
CA LYS A 48 14.79 15.68 -11.46
C LYS A 48 16.10 16.39 -11.09
N ASP A 49 16.75 16.01 -10.00
CA ASP A 49 18.06 16.54 -9.62
C ASP A 49 19.19 16.04 -10.53
N ALA A 50 19.17 14.76 -10.91
CA ALA A 50 20.08 14.20 -11.89
C ALA A 50 19.96 14.92 -13.25
N ALA A 51 18.75 15.29 -13.66
CA ALA A 51 18.49 16.04 -14.89
C ALA A 51 19.08 17.46 -14.85
N LYS A 52 19.22 18.07 -13.66
CA LYS A 52 19.82 19.41 -13.50
C LYS A 52 21.33 19.41 -13.67
N ILE A 53 22.00 18.35 -13.19
CA ILE A 53 23.47 18.26 -13.19
C ILE A 53 24.04 17.62 -14.47
N THR A 54 23.20 16.96 -15.26
CA THR A 54 23.64 16.27 -16.46
C THR A 54 24.01 17.27 -17.58
N PRO A 55 25.19 17.14 -18.21
CA PRO A 55 25.64 18.06 -19.26
C PRO A 55 25.02 17.72 -20.63
N TYR A 56 24.45 16.52 -20.79
CA TYR A 56 23.95 16.04 -22.07
C TYR A 56 22.43 16.30 -22.23
N PRO A 57 21.99 17.03 -23.27
CA PRO A 57 20.56 17.35 -23.47
C PRO A 57 19.66 16.11 -23.59
N TRP A 58 20.13 15.05 -24.26
CA TRP A 58 19.36 13.82 -24.41
C TRP A 58 19.12 13.11 -23.07
N ALA A 59 20.13 13.11 -22.18
CA ALA A 59 20.03 12.49 -20.87
C ALA A 59 19.12 13.30 -19.95
N LYS A 60 19.17 14.64 -20.03
CA LYS A 60 18.23 15.51 -19.32
C LYS A 60 16.78 15.22 -19.69
N ASN A 61 16.51 15.07 -20.99
CA ASN A 61 15.17 14.73 -21.48
C ASN A 61 14.75 13.34 -21.00
N ALA A 62 15.63 12.34 -21.11
CA ALA A 62 15.35 10.99 -20.63
C ALA A 62 14.97 10.96 -19.14
N LEU A 63 15.76 11.64 -18.29
CA LEU A 63 15.51 11.73 -16.85
C LEU A 63 14.23 12.51 -16.50
N THR A 64 13.91 13.55 -17.28
CA THR A 64 12.67 14.31 -17.07
C THR A 64 11.44 13.49 -17.45
N VAL A 65 11.52 12.73 -18.54
CA VAL A 65 10.45 11.84 -19.02
C VAL A 65 10.27 10.66 -18.07
N SER A 66 11.36 10.03 -17.61
CA SER A 66 11.27 8.93 -16.65
C SER A 66 10.63 9.39 -15.34
N ALA A 67 11.01 10.58 -14.85
CA ALA A 67 10.46 11.12 -13.61
C ALA A 67 8.95 11.35 -13.73
N GLY A 68 8.49 11.90 -14.85
CA GLY A 68 7.06 12.09 -15.13
C GLY A 68 6.30 10.76 -15.19
N LEU A 69 6.86 9.76 -15.88
CA LEU A 69 6.24 8.43 -15.97
C LEU A 69 6.12 7.75 -14.59
N ILE A 70 7.17 7.80 -13.78
CA ILE A 70 7.17 7.23 -12.43
C ILE A 70 6.14 7.94 -11.54
N GLU A 71 6.03 9.27 -11.65
CA GLU A 71 5.05 10.08 -10.92
C GLU A 71 3.61 9.69 -11.31
N ASP A 72 3.31 9.57 -12.61
CA ASP A 72 1.98 9.24 -13.12
C ASP A 72 1.55 7.80 -12.75
N VAL A 73 2.43 6.82 -12.97
CA VAL A 73 2.17 5.41 -12.62
C VAL A 73 2.03 5.26 -11.10
N GLY A 74 2.89 5.94 -10.35
CA GLY A 74 2.85 5.98 -8.90
C GLY A 74 1.53 6.51 -8.35
N ALA A 75 1.09 7.66 -8.86
CA ALA A 75 -0.17 8.29 -8.49
C ALA A 75 -1.37 7.38 -8.79
N ALA A 76 -1.36 6.71 -9.95
CA ALA A 76 -2.40 5.75 -10.31
C ALA A 76 -2.44 4.54 -9.36
N TYR A 77 -1.27 3.98 -9.00
CA TYR A 77 -1.18 2.88 -8.05
C TYR A 77 -1.67 3.28 -6.65
N VAL A 78 -1.18 4.41 -6.11
CA VAL A 78 -1.58 4.92 -4.79
C VAL A 78 -3.09 5.18 -4.75
N ARG A 79 -3.66 5.76 -5.81
CA ARG A 79 -5.10 6.00 -5.91
C ARG A 79 -5.91 4.70 -5.86
N THR A 80 -5.47 3.70 -6.62
CA THR A 80 -6.11 2.37 -6.65
C THR A 80 -5.98 1.66 -5.31
N ALA A 81 -4.80 1.67 -4.71
CA ALA A 81 -4.55 1.04 -3.42
C ALA A 81 -5.37 1.70 -2.29
N ARG A 82 -5.49 3.03 -2.29
CA ARG A 82 -6.37 3.74 -1.34
C ARG A 82 -7.85 3.44 -1.56
N GLN A 83 -8.29 3.20 -2.80
CA GLN A 83 -9.67 2.76 -3.07
C GLN A 83 -9.94 1.36 -2.52
N ILE A 84 -9.00 0.44 -2.64
CA ILE A 84 -9.13 -0.94 -2.13
C ILE A 84 -9.08 -0.97 -0.59
N LEU A 85 -8.31 -0.07 0.01
CA LEU A 85 -8.19 0.06 1.47
C LEU A 85 -9.28 0.93 2.11
N ARG A 86 -10.21 1.52 1.33
CA ARG A 86 -11.40 2.22 1.84
C ARG A 86 -12.51 1.23 2.21
#